data_AF-A0A970KST2-F1
#
_entry.id   AF-A0A970KST2-F1
#
_cell.length_a   1.000
_cell.length_b   1.000
_cell.length_c   1.000
_cell.angle_alpha   90.00
_cell.angle_beta   90.00
_cell.angle_gamma   90.00
#
_symmetry.space_group_name_H-M   'P 1'
#
loop_
_entity.id
_entity.type
_entity.pdbx_description
1 polymer ?
#
loop_
_entity_poly.entity_id
_entity_poly.type
_entity_poly.pdbx_seq_one_letter_code
_entity_poly.pdbx_strand_id
1 'polypeptide(L)'
;MSDRKYRQRGYQDDDRPPVGQRQPAPSRGDEPPKPRGRGLGMPTATIFRCAACGRPAAAPPDAFDDVCASCGAALHTCTNCRYFDSTAPRECRQPVAERVAKKAAANRCELFAPRLAQEFAREETRPSDDPRAAFDALFKL
;
A
#
# COMPACT_ATOMS: atom_id res chain seq x y z
N MET A 1 7.36 -39.33 25.84
CA MET A 1 6.27 -38.67 25.07
C MET A 1 5.81 -37.42 25.80
N SER A 2 6.31 -36.23 25.41
CA SER A 2 5.62 -34.94 25.63
C SER A 2 6.39 -33.79 24.97
N ASP A 3 6.53 -33.85 23.65
CA ASP A 3 6.99 -32.72 22.84
C ASP A 3 5.85 -31.70 22.70
N ARG A 4 5.60 -30.93 23.77
CA ARG A 4 4.60 -29.85 23.78
C ARG A 4 5.32 -28.51 23.70
N LYS A 5 5.40 -27.97 22.48
CA LYS A 5 6.00 -26.68 22.10
C LYS A 5 5.30 -25.44 22.69
N TYR A 6 4.23 -25.59 23.49
CA TYR A 6 3.53 -24.48 24.13
C TYR A 6 3.17 -24.82 25.57
N ARG A 7 3.86 -24.17 26.51
CA ARG A 7 3.42 -24.04 27.91
C ARG A 7 2.84 -22.63 28.03
N GLN A 8 1.51 -22.51 28.03
CA GLN A 8 0.87 -21.22 28.28
C GLN A 8 1.11 -20.85 29.74
N ARG A 9 1.77 -19.71 29.99
CA ARG A 9 1.96 -19.19 31.36
C ARG A 9 0.60 -18.78 31.91
N GLY A 10 0.23 -19.34 33.05
CA GLY A 10 -1.00 -19.02 33.75
C GLY A 10 -0.87 -17.70 34.50
N TYR A 11 -2.01 -17.07 34.77
CA TYR A 11 -2.10 -15.82 35.55
C TYR A 11 -1.55 -15.94 36.99
N GLN A 12 -1.25 -17.16 37.46
CA GLN A 12 -0.73 -17.46 38.80
C GLN A 12 0.76 -17.88 38.81
N ASP A 13 1.48 -17.75 37.68
CA ASP A 13 2.90 -18.11 37.64
C ASP A 13 3.77 -16.95 38.18
N ASP A 14 4.06 -16.96 39.49
CA ASP A 14 4.80 -15.91 40.23
C ASP A 14 6.31 -15.81 39.94
N ASP A 15 6.83 -16.55 38.95
CA ASP A 15 8.22 -16.43 38.48
C ASP A 15 8.40 -15.21 37.56
N ARG A 16 8.04 -14.00 38.01
CA ARG A 16 8.29 -12.76 37.28
C ARG A 16 9.66 -12.21 37.73
N PRO A 17 10.70 -12.22 36.87
CA PRO A 17 11.95 -11.55 37.23
C PRO A 17 11.67 -10.07 37.53
N PRO A 18 12.40 -9.44 38.48
CA PRO A 18 12.19 -8.04 38.82
C PRO A 18 12.28 -7.20 37.55
N VAL A 19 11.38 -6.22 37.42
CA VAL A 19 11.33 -5.31 36.27
C VAL A 19 12.61 -4.47 36.29
N GLY A 20 13.67 -5.00 35.68
CA GLY A 20 14.87 -4.23 35.38
C GLY A 20 14.47 -3.03 34.55
N GLN A 21 15.03 -1.86 34.89
CA GLN A 21 14.80 -0.60 34.19
C GLN A 21 15.06 -0.83 32.70
N ARG A 22 14.00 -0.95 31.89
CA ARG A 22 14.12 -1.03 30.44
C ARG A 22 14.78 0.28 30.00
N GLN A 23 16.04 0.19 29.59
CA GLN A 23 16.70 1.32 28.94
C GLN A 23 15.82 1.75 27.76
N PRO A 24 15.54 3.05 27.60
CA PRO A 24 14.79 3.52 26.44
C PRO A 24 15.52 3.08 25.18
N ALA A 25 14.77 2.50 24.23
CA ALA A 25 15.34 2.15 22.94
C ALA A 25 15.94 3.43 22.30
N PRO A 26 17.11 3.35 21.66
CA PRO A 26 17.73 4.51 21.03
C PRO A 26 16.74 5.15 20.05
N SER A 27 16.62 6.47 20.12
CA SER A 27 15.80 7.25 19.19
C SER A 27 16.29 6.95 17.78
N ARG A 28 15.50 6.21 17.01
CA ARG A 28 15.69 6.14 15.56
C ARG A 28 15.43 7.56 15.07
N GLY A 29 16.41 8.16 14.40
CA GLY A 29 16.28 9.54 13.89
C GLY A 29 15.13 9.69 12.89
N ASP A 30 15.07 10.84 12.23
CA ASP A 30 14.05 11.23 11.23
C ASP A 30 14.06 10.39 9.92
N GLU A 31 14.41 9.11 9.99
CA GLU A 31 14.29 8.19 8.87
C GLU A 31 12.83 7.70 8.77
N PRO A 32 12.20 7.76 7.57
CA PRO A 32 10.86 7.26 7.38
C PRO A 32 10.80 5.76 7.73
N PRO A 33 9.71 5.29 8.35
CA PRO A 33 9.61 3.91 8.82
C PRO A 33 9.71 2.94 7.64
N LYS A 34 10.81 2.18 7.58
CA LYS A 34 10.97 1.11 6.58
C LYS A 34 9.94 0.01 6.87
N PRO A 35 9.18 -0.46 5.86
CA PRO A 35 8.18 -1.49 6.05
C PRO A 35 8.81 -2.77 6.58
N ARG A 36 8.25 -3.31 7.67
CA ARG A 36 8.66 -4.59 8.25
C ARG A 36 7.66 -5.67 7.83
N GLY A 37 8.09 -6.70 7.13
CA GLY A 37 7.23 -7.80 6.67
C GLY A 37 7.76 -8.54 5.43
N ARG A 38 7.04 -9.56 4.95
CA ARG A 38 7.36 -10.29 3.71
C ARG A 38 7.59 -9.29 2.56
N GLY A 39 8.76 -9.33 1.93
CA GLY A 39 9.13 -8.42 0.84
C GLY A 39 10.28 -7.45 1.14
N LEU A 40 11.05 -7.63 2.23
CA LEU A 40 12.30 -6.88 2.44
C LEU A 40 13.22 -7.03 1.21
N GLY A 41 13.37 -5.95 0.43
CA GLY A 41 14.31 -5.87 -0.69
C GLY A 41 13.69 -5.96 -2.09
N MET A 42 12.40 -6.26 -2.23
CA MET A 42 11.76 -6.17 -3.55
C MET A 42 11.42 -4.72 -3.91
N PRO A 43 11.69 -4.28 -5.15
CA PRO A 43 11.33 -2.94 -5.58
C PRO A 43 9.81 -2.79 -5.49
N THR A 44 9.35 -1.72 -4.85
CA THR A 44 7.93 -1.36 -4.81
C THR A 44 7.72 -0.07 -5.59
N ALA A 45 6.60 0.03 -6.28
CA ALA A 45 6.18 1.20 -7.03
C ALA A 45 4.89 1.78 -6.43
N THR A 46 4.80 3.11 -6.42
CA THR A 46 3.55 3.80 -6.08
C THR A 46 2.74 3.98 -7.36
N ILE A 47 1.54 3.41 -7.39
CA ILE A 47 0.69 3.36 -8.58
C ILE A 47 -0.69 3.90 -8.24
N PHE A 48 -1.27 4.71 -9.13
CA PHE A 48 -2.67 5.11 -9.08
C PHE A 48 -3.50 4.22 -10.00
N ARG A 49 -4.64 3.72 -9.52
CA ARG A 49 -5.58 2.91 -10.33
C ARG A 49 -6.91 3.62 -10.45
N CYS A 50 -7.47 3.59 -11.66
CA CYS A 50 -8.82 4.10 -11.88
C CYS A 50 -9.85 3.21 -11.16
N ALA A 51 -10.69 3.78 -10.29
CA ALA A 51 -11.74 3.03 -9.60
C ALA A 51 -12.82 2.47 -10.54
N ALA A 52 -12.99 3.04 -11.75
CA ALA A 52 -14.00 2.58 -12.70
C ALA A 52 -13.56 1.33 -13.49
N CYS A 53 -12.29 1.23 -13.89
CA CYS A 53 -11.79 0.13 -14.74
C CYS A 53 -10.62 -0.67 -14.15
N GLY A 54 -10.04 -0.23 -13.03
CA GLY A 54 -8.93 -0.89 -12.34
C GLY A 54 -7.55 -0.76 -13.01
N ARG A 55 -7.46 -0.17 -14.20
CA ARG A 55 -6.19 0.01 -14.91
C ARG A 55 -5.32 1.07 -14.23
N PRO A 56 -3.99 0.85 -14.16
CA PRO A 56 -3.07 1.84 -13.62
C PRO A 56 -3.00 3.04 -14.56
N ALA A 57 -3.04 4.25 -14.01
CA ALA A 57 -2.76 5.47 -14.77
C ALA A 57 -1.25 5.73 -14.79
N ALA A 58 -0.78 6.39 -15.85
CA ALA A 58 0.63 6.78 -15.96
C ALA A 58 1.05 7.79 -14.89
N ALA A 59 0.13 8.68 -14.52
CA ALA A 59 0.29 9.65 -13.45
C ALA A 59 -1.02 9.73 -12.64
N PRO A 60 -0.96 10.10 -11.35
CA PRO A 60 -2.16 10.49 -10.62
C PRO A 60 -2.82 11.73 -11.27
N PRO A 61 -4.14 11.90 -11.10
CA PRO A 61 -4.83 13.09 -11.57
C PRO A 61 -4.44 14.32 -10.74
N ASP A 62 -4.16 15.42 -11.44
CA ASP A 62 -3.82 16.72 -10.86
C ASP A 62 -4.90 17.77 -11.17
N ALA A 63 -5.59 17.65 -12.31
CA ALA A 63 -6.67 18.55 -12.72
C ALA A 63 -8.06 17.93 -12.46
N PHE A 64 -9.06 18.80 -12.30
CA PHE A 64 -10.46 18.40 -12.10
C PHE A 64 -11.04 17.64 -13.30
N ASP A 65 -10.58 17.96 -14.50
CA ASP A 65 -11.10 17.44 -15.76
C ASP A 65 -10.25 16.25 -16.29
N ASP A 66 -9.31 15.73 -15.49
CA ASP A 66 -8.50 14.59 -15.87
C ASP A 66 -9.35 13.33 -16.07
N VAL A 67 -9.09 12.62 -17.17
CA VAL A 67 -9.82 11.42 -17.57
C VAL A 67 -8.91 10.22 -17.72
N CYS A 68 -9.45 9.04 -17.47
CA CYS A 68 -8.73 7.78 -17.65
C CYS A 68 -8.48 7.52 -19.13
N ALA A 69 -7.22 7.37 -19.54
CA ALA A 69 -6.86 7.03 -20.91
C ALA A 69 -7.43 5.68 -21.40
N SER A 70 -7.81 4.77 -20.50
CA SER A 70 -8.33 3.46 -20.88
C SER A 70 -9.85 3.37 -21.01
N CYS A 71 -10.61 4.08 -20.17
CA CYS A 71 -12.08 3.99 -20.16
C CYS A 71 -12.80 5.33 -20.28
N GLY A 72 -12.08 6.45 -20.34
CA GLY A 72 -12.64 7.80 -20.44
C GLY A 72 -13.35 8.31 -19.19
N ALA A 73 -13.42 7.52 -18.11
CA ALA A 73 -14.04 7.96 -16.86
C ALA A 73 -13.23 9.08 -16.20
N ALA A 74 -13.92 10.04 -15.57
CA ALA A 74 -13.27 11.08 -14.79
C ALA A 74 -12.43 10.47 -13.66
N LEU A 75 -11.23 11.01 -13.46
CA LEU A 75 -10.32 10.58 -12.40
C LEU A 75 -10.54 11.36 -11.12
N HIS A 76 -10.96 12.63 -11.21
CA HIS A 76 -11.27 13.46 -10.06
C HIS A 76 -12.67 13.16 -9.47
N THR A 77 -12.76 12.03 -8.76
CA THR A 77 -14.01 11.52 -8.18
C THR A 77 -13.80 11.13 -6.71
N CYS A 78 -14.88 11.05 -5.92
CA CYS A 78 -14.75 10.61 -4.53
C CYS A 78 -14.21 9.18 -4.44
N THR A 79 -14.62 8.29 -5.35
CA THR A 79 -14.16 6.89 -5.36
C THR A 79 -12.66 6.73 -5.62
N ASN A 80 -12.03 7.70 -6.29
CA ASN A 80 -10.59 7.76 -6.52
C ASN A 80 -9.81 8.52 -5.43
N CYS A 81 -10.50 9.10 -4.43
CA CYS A 81 -9.89 9.90 -3.37
C CYS A 81 -9.45 9.03 -2.19
N ARG A 82 -8.27 9.33 -1.61
CA ARG A 82 -7.75 8.62 -0.42
C ARG A 82 -8.57 8.86 0.85
N TYR A 83 -9.32 9.95 0.91
CA TYR A 83 -10.11 10.35 2.08
C TYR A 83 -11.56 9.85 2.04
N PHE A 84 -11.99 9.23 0.94
CA PHE A 84 -13.34 8.70 0.82
C PHE A 84 -13.53 7.53 1.79
N ASP A 85 -14.57 7.62 2.60
CA ASP A 85 -14.91 6.64 3.63
C ASP A 85 -16.42 6.64 3.83
N SER A 86 -17.10 5.55 3.45
CA SER A 86 -18.56 5.43 3.54
C SER A 86 -19.10 5.46 4.98
N THR A 87 -18.25 5.27 5.98
CA THR A 87 -18.62 5.26 7.40
C THR A 87 -18.49 6.63 8.05
N ALA A 88 -17.78 7.57 7.41
CA ALA A 88 -17.58 8.92 7.92
C ALA A 88 -18.77 9.85 7.60
N PRO A 89 -18.97 10.93 8.37
CA PRO A 89 -19.91 11.99 8.01
C PRO A 89 -19.63 12.52 6.59
N ARG A 90 -20.69 12.73 5.79
CA ARG A 90 -20.60 13.15 4.38
C ARG A 90 -19.79 12.19 3.47
N GLU A 91 -19.47 11.00 3.98
CA GLU A 91 -18.64 9.97 3.35
C GLU A 91 -17.19 10.41 3.07
N CYS A 92 -16.66 11.31 3.89
CA CYS A 92 -15.30 11.82 3.74
C CYS A 92 -14.65 12.01 5.11
N ARG A 93 -13.36 11.68 5.22
CA ARG A 93 -12.57 11.92 6.43
C ARG A 93 -12.11 13.37 6.60
N GLN A 94 -12.20 14.17 5.55
CA GLN A 94 -11.89 15.59 5.57
C GLN A 94 -13.15 16.43 5.84
N PRO A 95 -13.01 17.64 6.43
CA PRO A 95 -14.14 18.53 6.71
C PRO A 95 -14.65 19.21 5.43
N VAL A 96 -15.23 18.43 4.51
CA VAL A 96 -15.84 18.95 3.28
C VAL A 96 -17.10 19.74 3.61
N ALA A 97 -17.27 20.95 3.06
CA ALA A 97 -18.43 21.81 3.36
C ALA A 97 -19.76 21.18 2.93
N GLU A 98 -19.80 20.64 1.71
CA GLU A 98 -20.98 20.01 1.12
C GLU A 98 -20.71 18.53 0.77
N ARG A 99 -21.73 17.69 0.92
CA ARG A 99 -21.65 16.27 0.53
C ARG A 99 -21.84 16.14 -0.98
N VAL A 100 -20.85 15.59 -1.66
CA VAL A 100 -20.99 15.18 -3.07
C VAL A 100 -22.02 14.04 -3.19
N ALA A 101 -23.11 14.23 -3.93
CA ALA A 101 -24.15 13.20 -4.07
C ALA A 101 -23.71 12.02 -4.96
N LYS A 102 -23.16 12.32 -6.15
CA LYS A 102 -22.70 11.30 -7.11
C LYS A 102 -21.20 11.02 -6.91
N LYS A 103 -20.86 10.01 -6.12
CA LYS A 103 -19.46 9.71 -5.73
C LYS A 103 -18.55 9.27 -6.86
N ALA A 104 -19.11 8.63 -7.89
CA ALA A 104 -18.38 8.17 -9.08
C ALA A 104 -18.37 9.21 -10.23
N ALA A 105 -19.05 10.34 -10.07
CA ALA A 105 -19.02 11.42 -11.06
C ALA A 105 -17.88 12.41 -10.77
N ALA A 106 -17.46 13.14 -11.81
CA ALA A 106 -16.51 14.23 -11.68
C ALA A 106 -17.00 15.25 -10.63
N ASN A 107 -16.09 15.68 -9.76
CA ASN A 107 -16.37 16.73 -8.78
C ASN A 107 -15.23 17.76 -8.75
N ARG A 108 -15.48 18.92 -8.14
CA ARG A 108 -14.50 20.00 -8.00
C ARG A 108 -14.03 20.15 -6.54
N CYS A 109 -13.90 19.03 -5.83
CA CYS A 109 -13.48 19.05 -4.43
C CYS A 109 -11.99 19.42 -4.32
N GLU A 110 -11.68 20.59 -3.77
CA GLU A 110 -10.30 21.06 -3.60
C GLU A 110 -9.49 20.24 -2.58
N LEU A 111 -10.15 19.50 -1.71
CA LEU A 111 -9.53 18.61 -0.73
C LEU A 111 -9.23 17.21 -1.29
N PHE A 112 -9.39 17.01 -2.60
CA PHE A 112 -9.10 15.74 -3.24
C PHE A 112 -7.62 15.38 -3.11
N ALA A 113 -7.36 14.10 -2.84
CA ALA A 113 -6.01 13.56 -2.92
C ALA A 113 -6.10 12.14 -3.50
N PRO A 114 -5.33 11.81 -4.55
CA PRO A 114 -5.45 10.55 -5.25
C PRO A 114 -5.11 9.37 -4.34
N ARG A 115 -5.89 8.29 -4.45
CA ARG A 115 -5.63 7.04 -3.72
C ARG A 115 -4.51 6.26 -4.40
N LEU A 116 -3.30 6.39 -3.87
CA LEU A 116 -2.12 5.64 -4.32
C LEU A 116 -2.04 4.26 -3.64
N ALA A 117 -1.67 3.24 -4.39
CA ALA A 117 -1.34 1.91 -3.89
C ALA A 117 0.17 1.67 -4.00
N GLN A 118 0.75 1.00 -3.01
CA GLN A 118 2.09 0.43 -3.13
C GLN A 118 1.96 -0.98 -3.68
N GLU A 119 2.55 -1.22 -4.83
CA GLU A 119 2.59 -2.53 -5.47
C GLU A 119 4.05 -2.96 -5.62
N PHE A 120 4.31 -4.26 -5.69
CA PHE A 120 5.63 -4.73 -6.11
C PHE A 120 5.86 -4.30 -7.54
N ALA A 121 6.97 -3.62 -7.79
CA ALA A 121 7.37 -3.29 -9.15
C ALA A 121 7.53 -4.61 -9.89
N ARG A 122 6.88 -4.70 -11.05
CA ARG A 122 7.11 -5.83 -11.94
C ARG A 122 8.59 -5.74 -12.32
N GLU A 123 9.36 -6.79 -12.05
CA GLU A 123 10.68 -6.92 -12.68
C GLU A 123 10.45 -6.74 -14.18
N GLU A 124 11.10 -5.74 -14.75
CA GLU A 124 11.28 -5.69 -16.20
C GLU A 124 11.80 -7.07 -16.56
N THR A 125 11.01 -7.83 -17.32
CA THR A 125 11.49 -9.08 -17.90
C THR A 125 12.74 -8.69 -18.64
N ARG A 126 13.91 -8.98 -18.05
CA ARG A 126 15.17 -8.89 -18.78
C ARG A 126 14.90 -9.60 -20.10
N PRO A 127 15.23 -9.01 -21.26
CA PRO A 127 15.10 -9.74 -22.52
C PRO A 127 15.74 -11.10 -22.27
N SER A 128 14.94 -12.16 -22.39
CA SER A 128 15.41 -13.47 -21.96
C SER A 128 16.64 -13.76 -22.79
N ASP A 129 17.80 -13.85 -22.15
CA ASP A 129 18.90 -14.60 -22.73
C ASP A 129 18.29 -15.94 -23.15
N ASP A 130 18.55 -16.33 -24.41
CA ASP A 130 17.98 -17.53 -25.03
C ASP A 130 17.89 -18.65 -23.97
N PRO A 131 16.69 -19.19 -23.65
CA PRO A 131 16.53 -20.13 -22.54
C PRO A 131 17.46 -21.34 -22.65
N ARG A 132 17.93 -21.67 -23.87
CA ARG A 132 18.99 -22.65 -24.10
C ARG A 132 20.35 -22.20 -23.59
N ALA A 133 20.76 -20.97 -23.90
CA ALA A 133 22.02 -20.41 -23.41
C ALA A 133 22.07 -20.32 -21.88
N ALA A 134 20.94 -19.97 -21.24
CA ALA A 134 20.84 -19.98 -19.78
C ALA A 134 20.95 -21.40 -19.19
N PHE A 135 20.44 -22.41 -19.88
CA PHE A 135 20.57 -23.82 -19.49
C PHE A 135 22.02 -24.30 -19.65
N ASP A 136 22.65 -24.05 -20.79
CA ASP A 136 24.02 -24.50 -21.08
C ASP A 136 25.05 -23.90 -20.11
N ALA A 137 24.85 -22.65 -19.69
CA ALA A 137 25.68 -21.97 -18.69
C ALA A 137 25.67 -22.65 -17.31
N LEU A 138 24.59 -23.36 -16.94
CA LEU A 138 24.54 -24.13 -15.69
C LEU A 138 25.44 -25.37 -15.74
N PHE A 139 25.60 -25.95 -16.94
CA PHE A 139 26.39 -27.16 -17.15
C PHE A 139 27.81 -26.89 -17.65
N LYS A 140 28.15 -25.62 -17.96
CA LYS A 140 29.47 -25.19 -18.45
C LYS A 140 29.93 -26.04 -19.66
N LEU A 141 29.02 -26.30 -20.59
CA LEU A 141 29.30 -26.96 -21.87
C LEU A 141 29.91 -25.97 -22.87
#